data_AF-A0AAV2HK93-F1
#
_entry.id   AF-A0AAV2HK93-F1
#
_cell.length_a   1.000
_cell.length_b   1.000
_cell.length_c   1.000
_cell.angle_alpha   90.00
_cell.angle_beta   90.00
_cell.angle_gamma   90.00
#
_symmetry.space_group_name_H-M   'P 1'
#
loop_
_entity.id
_entity.type
_entity.pdbx_description
1 polymer ?
#
loop_
_entity_poly.entity_id
_entity_poly.type
_entity_poly.pdbx_seq_one_letter_code
_entity_poly.pdbx_strand_id
1 'polypeptide(L)'
;MAVRFKTVLQRKYSQGKMENDVLNPKDSSRPLFVRPLCTVGIYLDAVDAKPDKNTTVGSHHAFMMDVMDKMLDYLRTVDLAKVKGTMETKRIGSGAVLEGFKHDCILAVTFDTSEALESLWALHAKGKLTAICQDMFVDKSMLKETRTSKIVLRAKMWEDEYSACKEEILSRPPTRLKLSQYENDLAMVQRVKNYQQAMPDTIVRARDYESAFEHNLGEFMLAVKRSLPQSTAVLRSVKEFHTNIRVARGVKKTGFEPVDHYMQAIEFFRKVFAEVEANIVFPLCQVRAHCENEKQQNLKKAIKDGCAEMAAFLKPEADLGKICYKDWEMKVLKREQGLFYGLISLVPMGLDRLTTIDVNTDEYIMDFVEMAQ
;
A
#
# COMPACT_ATOMS: atom_id res chain seq x y z
N MET A 1 -39.10 15.73 -18.65
CA MET A 1 -38.87 16.40 -17.34
C MET A 1 -37.39 16.46 -16.92
N ALA A 2 -36.50 15.58 -17.39
CA ALA A 2 -35.06 15.58 -17.06
C ALA A 2 -34.22 16.80 -17.52
N VAL A 3 -34.75 17.66 -18.40
CA VAL A 3 -33.99 18.79 -18.98
C VAL A 3 -34.10 20.08 -18.14
N ARG A 4 -35.13 20.22 -17.30
CA ARG A 4 -35.35 21.42 -16.47
C ARG A 4 -34.64 21.42 -15.11
N PHE A 5 -34.04 20.29 -14.69
CA PHE A 5 -33.52 20.11 -13.33
C PHE A 5 -32.04 20.51 -13.14
N LYS A 6 -31.25 20.64 -14.21
CA LYS A 6 -29.84 21.12 -14.10
C LYS A 6 -29.72 22.63 -13.91
N THR A 7 -30.72 23.39 -14.34
CA THR A 7 -30.66 24.86 -14.35
C THR A 7 -30.75 25.47 -12.95
N VAL A 8 -31.19 24.73 -11.94
CA VAL A 8 -31.32 25.22 -10.56
C VAL A 8 -30.01 25.10 -9.78
N LEU A 9 -29.17 24.10 -10.08
CA LEU A 9 -27.83 23.94 -9.47
C LEU A 9 -26.83 25.00 -9.95
N GLN A 10 -26.96 25.51 -11.18
CA GLN A 10 -26.08 26.55 -11.72
C GLN A 10 -26.35 27.96 -11.18
N ARG A 11 -27.48 28.22 -10.50
CA ARG A 11 -27.92 29.59 -10.18
C ARG A 11 -27.55 30.09 -8.78
N LYS A 12 -26.95 29.27 -7.90
CA LYS A 12 -26.67 29.70 -6.52
C LYS A 12 -25.21 29.95 -6.14
N TYR A 13 -24.24 29.69 -7.03
CA TYR A 13 -22.81 29.85 -6.69
C TYR A 13 -21.94 30.48 -7.78
N SER A 14 -22.50 31.21 -8.74
CA SER A 14 -21.73 31.97 -9.71
C SER A 14 -21.75 33.47 -9.40
N GLN A 15 -20.88 33.93 -8.51
CA GLN A 15 -20.35 35.30 -8.52
C GLN A 15 -19.22 35.44 -7.49
N GLY A 16 -17.99 35.16 -7.94
CA GLY A 16 -16.79 35.38 -7.14
C GLY A 16 -15.55 34.76 -7.78
N LYS A 17 -15.00 35.44 -8.79
CA LYS A 17 -13.73 35.17 -9.50
C LYS A 17 -13.69 33.91 -10.37
N MET A 18 -14.25 34.02 -11.58
CA MET A 18 -13.83 33.22 -12.74
C MET A 18 -12.62 33.91 -13.37
N GLU A 19 -11.41 33.40 -13.14
CA GLU A 19 -10.33 33.52 -14.12
C GLU A 19 -10.51 32.40 -15.14
N ASN A 20 -10.37 32.77 -16.41
CA ASN A 20 -10.74 31.98 -17.57
C ASN A 20 -9.79 30.80 -17.76
N ASP A 21 -10.31 29.58 -17.59
CA ASP A 21 -9.91 28.39 -18.37
C ASP A 21 -11.04 27.35 -18.27
N VAL A 22 -12.04 27.52 -19.14
CA VAL A 22 -13.20 26.64 -19.21
C VAL A 22 -12.94 25.58 -20.28
N LEU A 23 -12.70 24.34 -19.84
CA LEU A 23 -12.81 23.16 -20.71
C LEU A 23 -14.23 23.05 -21.27
N ASN A 24 -14.29 22.78 -22.56
CA ASN A 24 -15.47 22.66 -23.41
C ASN A 24 -16.62 21.89 -22.71
N PRO A 25 -17.79 22.51 -22.43
CA PRO A 25 -18.90 21.87 -21.73
C PRO A 25 -19.67 20.96 -22.72
N LYS A 26 -19.06 19.85 -23.13
CA LYS A 26 -19.68 18.90 -24.08
C LYS A 26 -20.75 18.01 -23.44
N ASP A 27 -20.73 17.84 -22.11
CA ASP A 27 -21.73 17.05 -21.41
C ASP A 27 -22.14 17.74 -20.10
N SER A 28 -23.35 18.29 -20.09
CA SER A 28 -23.92 18.92 -18.90
C SER A 28 -24.07 17.96 -17.70
N SER A 29 -23.89 16.64 -17.87
CA SER A 29 -24.00 15.62 -16.81
C SER A 29 -22.69 15.35 -16.08
N ARG A 30 -21.57 15.89 -16.57
CA ARG A 30 -20.27 15.72 -15.93
C ARG A 30 -20.09 16.75 -14.80
N PRO A 31 -19.70 16.29 -13.60
CA PRO A 31 -19.22 17.17 -12.54
C PRO A 31 -18.13 18.12 -13.01
N LEU A 32 -18.09 19.35 -12.48
CA LEU A 32 -17.05 20.33 -12.80
C LEU A 32 -15.73 19.90 -12.16
N PHE A 33 -14.88 19.25 -12.95
CA PHE A 33 -13.50 18.93 -12.58
C PHE A 33 -12.54 19.70 -13.47
N VAL A 34 -11.84 20.68 -12.89
CA VAL A 34 -10.75 21.38 -13.56
C VAL A 34 -9.51 20.51 -13.43
N ARG A 35 -9.21 19.80 -14.52
CA ARG A 35 -8.14 18.80 -14.58
C ARG A 35 -6.76 19.46 -14.64
N PRO A 36 -5.86 19.18 -13.69
CA PRO A 36 -4.45 19.56 -13.83
C PRO A 36 -3.77 18.79 -14.98
N LEU A 37 -2.63 19.28 -15.46
CA LEU A 37 -1.84 18.59 -16.48
C LEU A 37 -1.48 17.16 -16.03
N CYS A 38 -1.44 16.23 -16.99
CA CYS A 38 -1.12 14.80 -16.78
C CYS A 38 -2.01 14.10 -15.74
N THR A 39 -3.18 14.67 -15.42
CA THR A 39 -4.12 14.13 -14.43
C THR A 39 -5.38 13.63 -15.12
N VAL A 40 -6.05 12.61 -14.58
CA VAL A 40 -7.41 12.16 -14.98
C VAL A 40 -8.28 12.03 -13.73
N GLY A 41 -9.58 12.26 -13.87
CA GLY A 41 -10.55 12.02 -12.81
C GLY A 41 -11.12 10.61 -12.86
N ILE A 42 -11.13 9.91 -11.72
CA ILE A 42 -11.98 8.74 -11.52
C ILE A 42 -13.22 9.19 -10.76
N TYR A 43 -14.35 9.15 -11.46
CA TYR A 43 -15.64 9.62 -10.96
C TYR A 43 -16.30 8.47 -10.21
N LEU A 44 -16.48 8.62 -8.90
CA LEU A 44 -17.17 7.64 -8.06
C LEU A 44 -18.61 8.09 -7.82
N ASP A 45 -19.54 7.20 -8.06
CA ASP A 45 -20.97 7.45 -7.88
C ASP A 45 -21.61 6.28 -7.11
N ALA A 46 -22.37 6.58 -6.05
CA ALA A 46 -23.15 5.58 -5.34
C ALA A 46 -24.45 5.34 -6.12
N VAL A 47 -24.48 4.26 -6.91
CA VAL A 47 -25.64 3.93 -7.77
C VAL A 47 -26.75 3.21 -7.01
N ASP A 48 -26.43 2.59 -5.87
CA ASP A 48 -27.38 1.98 -4.96
C ASP A 48 -26.82 2.00 -3.54
N ALA A 49 -27.69 2.17 -2.56
CA ALA A 49 -27.35 2.08 -1.14
C ALA A 49 -28.55 1.56 -0.34
N LYS A 50 -28.25 0.77 0.69
CA LYS A 50 -29.27 0.23 1.60
C LYS A 50 -29.12 0.88 2.97
N PRO A 51 -30.16 1.53 3.51
CA PRO A 51 -30.09 2.08 4.86
C PRO A 51 -29.85 0.96 5.88
N ASP A 52 -29.20 1.30 6.98
CA ASP A 52 -29.17 0.42 8.14
C ASP A 52 -30.56 0.23 8.74
N LYS A 53 -30.76 -0.89 9.45
CA LYS A 53 -32.05 -1.27 10.07
C LYS A 53 -32.62 -0.20 11.02
N ASN A 54 -31.76 0.68 11.53
CA ASN A 54 -32.13 1.73 12.49
C ASN A 54 -32.38 3.09 11.81
N THR A 55 -32.23 3.18 10.48
CA THR A 55 -32.34 4.43 9.73
C THR A 55 -33.71 4.52 9.05
N THR A 56 -34.56 5.43 9.51
CA THR A 56 -35.79 5.80 8.81
C THR A 56 -35.47 6.70 7.63
N VAL A 57 -35.78 6.23 6.41
CA VAL A 57 -35.58 6.99 5.18
C VAL A 57 -36.92 7.61 4.74
N GLY A 58 -36.96 8.93 4.59
CA GLY A 58 -38.14 9.64 4.08
C GLY A 58 -38.34 9.43 2.58
N SER A 59 -37.47 10.03 1.75
CA SER A 59 -37.42 9.78 0.31
C SER A 59 -36.11 9.12 -0.08
N HIS A 60 -36.16 8.19 -1.03
CA HIS A 60 -34.95 7.53 -1.55
C HIS A 60 -33.98 8.56 -2.15
N HIS A 61 -34.49 9.59 -2.81
CA HIS A 61 -33.67 10.66 -3.37
C HIS A 61 -32.90 11.43 -2.28
N ALA A 62 -33.57 11.87 -1.22
CA ALA A 62 -32.92 12.58 -0.13
C ALA A 62 -31.88 11.69 0.59
N PHE A 63 -32.16 10.40 0.71
CA PHE A 63 -31.22 9.43 1.27
C PHE A 63 -29.98 9.26 0.41
N MET A 64 -30.12 9.10 -0.92
CA MET A 64 -28.95 8.96 -1.80
C MET A 64 -28.09 10.23 -1.81
N MET A 65 -28.70 11.42 -1.72
CA MET A 65 -27.94 12.68 -1.59
C MET A 65 -27.15 12.72 -0.27
N ASP A 66 -27.79 12.38 0.86
CA ASP A 66 -27.13 12.29 2.17
C ASP A 66 -25.99 11.25 2.17
N VAL A 67 -26.16 10.11 1.50
CA VAL A 67 -25.11 9.10 1.32
C VAL A 67 -23.95 9.67 0.51
N MET A 68 -24.20 10.36 -0.60
CA MET A 68 -23.16 10.96 -1.44
C MET A 68 -22.37 12.05 -0.71
N ASP A 69 -23.05 12.91 0.07
CA ASP A 69 -22.40 13.96 0.86
C ASP A 69 -21.49 13.36 1.94
N LYS A 70 -22.00 12.38 2.71
CA LYS A 70 -21.21 11.68 3.74
C LYS A 70 -20.09 10.84 3.15
N MET A 71 -20.31 10.25 1.98
CA MET A 71 -19.27 9.52 1.25
C MET A 71 -18.15 10.47 0.84
N LEU A 72 -18.46 11.67 0.33
CA LEU A 72 -17.45 12.67 0.00
C LEU A 72 -16.61 13.07 1.21
N ASP A 73 -17.27 13.35 2.34
CA ASP A 73 -16.59 13.69 3.59
C ASP A 73 -15.68 12.56 4.08
N TYR A 74 -16.16 11.31 4.02
CA TYR A 74 -15.33 10.15 4.33
C TYR A 74 -14.12 10.04 3.40
N LEU A 75 -14.34 10.09 2.09
CA LEU A 75 -13.31 9.92 1.06
C LEU A 75 -12.19 10.98 1.19
N ARG A 76 -12.51 12.21 1.61
CA ARG A 76 -11.52 13.27 1.88
C ARG A 76 -10.57 12.95 3.03
N THR A 77 -10.95 12.06 3.95
CA THR A 77 -10.14 11.66 5.11
C THR A 77 -9.32 10.39 4.88
N VAL A 78 -9.51 9.73 3.73
CA VAL A 78 -8.85 8.46 3.41
C VAL A 78 -7.34 8.68 3.24
N ASP A 79 -6.54 7.83 3.90
CA ASP A 79 -5.09 7.79 3.68
C ASP A 79 -4.77 7.26 2.28
N LEU A 80 -4.48 8.18 1.35
CA LEU A 80 -4.19 7.85 -0.04
C LEU A 80 -2.92 7.01 -0.19
N ALA A 81 -1.95 7.10 0.72
CA ALA A 81 -0.78 6.23 0.69
C ALA A 81 -1.20 4.77 0.89
N LYS A 82 -2.11 4.51 1.83
CA LYS A 82 -2.67 3.18 2.07
C LYS A 82 -3.49 2.65 0.89
N VAL A 83 -4.28 3.53 0.25
CA VAL A 83 -5.02 3.17 -0.98
C VAL A 83 -4.06 2.78 -2.08
N LYS A 84 -3.02 3.60 -2.30
CA LYS A 84 -1.97 3.31 -3.28
C LYS A 84 -1.20 2.03 -2.98
N GLY A 85 -0.90 1.78 -1.73
CA GLY A 85 -0.32 0.51 -1.29
C GLY A 85 -1.19 -0.68 -1.68
N THR A 86 -2.49 -0.59 -1.45
CA THR A 86 -3.45 -1.62 -1.87
C THR A 86 -3.46 -1.83 -3.38
N MET A 87 -3.36 -0.74 -4.16
CA MET A 87 -3.25 -0.82 -5.62
C MET A 87 -1.96 -1.53 -6.04
N GLU A 88 -0.82 -1.19 -5.42
CA GLU A 88 0.48 -1.82 -5.67
C GLU A 88 0.48 -3.32 -5.34
N THR A 89 -0.09 -3.73 -4.19
CA THR A 89 -0.23 -5.15 -3.82
C THR A 89 -1.07 -5.92 -4.84
N LYS A 90 -2.12 -5.29 -5.38
CA LYS A 90 -2.96 -5.86 -6.45
C LYS A 90 -2.32 -5.73 -7.85
N ARG A 91 -1.12 -5.15 -7.96
CA ARG A 91 -0.40 -4.86 -9.22
C ARG A 91 -1.20 -3.98 -10.18
N ILE A 92 -1.86 -2.96 -9.64
CA ILE A 92 -2.71 -2.02 -10.37
C ILE A 92 -2.14 -0.61 -10.22
N GLY A 93 -2.18 0.18 -11.30
CA GLY A 93 -1.84 1.60 -11.25
C GLY A 93 -0.39 1.90 -10.85
N SER A 94 0.55 1.01 -11.16
CA SER A 94 1.98 1.31 -11.04
C SER A 94 2.30 2.56 -11.86
N GLY A 95 2.99 3.54 -11.25
CA GLY A 95 3.26 4.85 -11.89
C GLY A 95 2.08 5.84 -11.88
N ALA A 96 0.98 5.51 -11.20
CA ALA A 96 -0.10 6.45 -10.89
C ALA A 96 0.04 7.01 -9.47
N VAL A 97 -0.19 8.32 -9.32
CA VAL A 97 -0.16 9.08 -8.07
C VAL A 97 -1.56 9.62 -7.78
N LEU A 98 -2.01 9.50 -6.53
CA LEU A 98 -3.36 9.91 -6.12
C LEU A 98 -3.30 11.31 -5.50
N GLU A 99 -3.86 12.32 -6.18
CA GLU A 99 -3.89 13.71 -5.70
C GLU A 99 -4.97 13.97 -4.65
N GLY A 100 -5.89 13.01 -4.50
CA GLY A 100 -7.00 13.05 -3.57
C GLY A 100 -8.33 13.37 -4.20
N PHE A 101 -9.35 13.38 -3.33
CA PHE A 101 -10.74 13.54 -3.72
C PHE A 101 -11.09 15.02 -3.88
N LYS A 102 -11.56 15.37 -5.08
CA LYS A 102 -12.13 16.67 -5.41
C LYS A 102 -13.65 16.63 -5.22
N HIS A 103 -14.31 17.74 -5.54
CA HIS A 103 -15.77 17.86 -5.41
C HIS A 103 -16.47 16.75 -6.20
N ASP A 104 -17.66 16.34 -5.76
CA ASP A 104 -18.47 15.27 -6.38
C ASP A 104 -17.80 13.87 -6.43
N CYS A 105 -17.02 13.52 -5.40
CA CYS A 105 -16.38 12.20 -5.25
C CYS A 105 -15.44 11.80 -6.41
N ILE A 106 -14.71 12.79 -6.93
CA ILE A 106 -13.77 12.59 -8.04
C ILE A 106 -12.37 12.38 -7.48
N LEU A 107 -11.81 11.19 -7.67
CA LEU A 107 -10.40 10.95 -7.34
C LEU A 107 -9.52 11.45 -8.49
N ALA A 108 -8.74 12.49 -8.23
CA ALA A 108 -7.75 12.98 -9.19
C ALA A 108 -6.51 12.08 -9.16
N VAL A 109 -6.09 11.59 -10.33
CA VAL A 109 -4.97 10.68 -10.49
C VAL A 109 -3.99 11.22 -11.52
N THR A 110 -2.76 11.49 -11.09
CA THR A 110 -1.65 11.90 -11.97
C THR A 110 -0.89 10.67 -12.45
N PHE A 111 -0.34 10.71 -13.66
CA PHE A 111 0.46 9.62 -14.21
C PHE A 111 1.87 10.09 -14.57
N ASP A 112 2.85 9.28 -14.20
CA ASP A 112 4.25 9.50 -14.60
C ASP A 112 4.53 9.00 -16.02
N THR A 113 3.82 7.98 -16.50
CA THR A 113 4.09 7.37 -17.81
C THR A 113 2.79 7.08 -18.57
N SER A 114 2.90 7.03 -19.91
CA SER A 114 1.77 6.63 -20.75
C SER A 114 1.33 5.20 -20.46
N GLU A 115 2.26 4.32 -20.09
CA GLU A 115 1.94 2.92 -19.75
C GLU A 115 1.07 2.82 -18.48
N ALA A 116 1.33 3.66 -17.48
CA ALA A 116 0.51 3.73 -16.27
C ALA A 116 -0.93 4.16 -16.57
N LEU A 117 -1.09 5.16 -17.44
CA LEU A 117 -2.39 5.65 -17.90
C LEU A 117 -3.15 4.56 -18.69
N GLU A 118 -2.50 3.92 -19.66
CA GLU A 118 -3.07 2.85 -20.48
C GLU A 118 -3.51 1.65 -19.64
N SER A 119 -2.69 1.27 -18.65
CA SER A 119 -3.01 0.18 -17.73
C SER A 119 -4.29 0.45 -16.94
N LEU A 120 -4.45 1.67 -16.40
CA LEU A 120 -5.66 2.04 -15.67
C LEU A 120 -6.88 2.17 -16.59
N TRP A 121 -6.69 2.75 -17.79
CA TRP A 121 -7.74 2.84 -18.80
C TRP A 121 -8.24 1.47 -19.25
N ALA A 122 -7.33 0.50 -19.43
CA ALA A 122 -7.69 -0.87 -19.77
C ALA A 122 -8.54 -1.55 -18.67
N LEU A 123 -8.33 -1.22 -17.40
CA LEU A 123 -9.18 -1.70 -16.30
C LEU A 123 -10.57 -1.06 -16.34
N HIS A 124 -10.66 0.22 -16.68
CA HIS A 124 -11.94 0.91 -16.91
C HIS A 124 -12.70 0.29 -18.09
N ALA A 125 -12.06 0.15 -19.25
CA ALA A 125 -12.66 -0.41 -20.46
C ALA A 125 -13.17 -1.85 -20.28
N LYS A 126 -12.52 -2.64 -19.41
CA LYS A 126 -12.93 -4.00 -19.05
C LYS A 126 -13.97 -4.06 -17.93
N GLY A 127 -14.46 -2.93 -17.43
CA GLY A 127 -15.41 -2.85 -16.31
C GLY A 127 -14.84 -3.28 -14.95
N LYS A 128 -13.52 -3.48 -14.85
CA LYS A 128 -12.86 -3.96 -13.62
C LYS A 128 -12.59 -2.84 -12.62
N LEU A 129 -12.45 -1.60 -13.10
CA LEU A 129 -12.16 -0.44 -12.25
C LEU A 129 -13.21 -0.26 -11.14
N THR A 130 -14.49 -0.43 -11.46
CA THR A 130 -15.59 -0.35 -10.48
C THR A 130 -15.43 -1.34 -9.33
N ALA A 131 -15.12 -2.60 -9.63
CA ALA A 131 -14.91 -3.61 -8.59
C ALA A 131 -13.69 -3.28 -7.71
N ILE A 132 -12.62 -2.74 -8.31
CA ILE A 132 -11.43 -2.33 -7.57
C ILE A 132 -11.75 -1.15 -6.63
N CYS A 133 -12.45 -0.12 -7.12
CA CYS A 133 -12.86 1.02 -6.29
C CYS A 133 -13.85 0.60 -5.19
N GLN A 134 -14.77 -0.32 -5.48
CA GLN A 134 -15.68 -0.90 -4.50
C GLN A 134 -14.89 -1.55 -3.35
N ASP A 135 -13.92 -2.41 -3.67
CA ASP A 135 -13.10 -3.10 -2.66
C ASP A 135 -12.23 -2.14 -1.84
N MET A 136 -11.73 -1.06 -2.45
CA MET A 136 -10.78 -0.15 -1.81
C MET A 136 -11.46 0.88 -0.91
N PHE A 137 -12.62 1.39 -1.32
CA PHE A 137 -13.26 2.51 -0.62
C PHE A 137 -14.45 2.08 0.24
N VAL A 138 -15.14 0.98 -0.09
CA VAL A 138 -16.32 0.54 0.64
C VAL A 138 -15.91 -0.43 1.76
N ASP A 139 -15.46 0.16 2.87
CA ASP A 139 -15.16 -0.58 4.09
C ASP A 139 -16.23 -0.39 5.17
N LYS A 140 -16.03 -1.04 6.32
CA LYS A 140 -16.96 -0.93 7.46
C LYS A 140 -17.08 0.49 8.00
N SER A 141 -16.02 1.29 7.89
CA SER A 141 -16.00 2.67 8.37
C SER A 141 -16.86 3.56 7.47
N MET A 142 -16.74 3.43 6.14
CA MET A 142 -17.58 4.15 5.19
C MET A 142 -19.07 3.80 5.35
N LEU A 143 -19.38 2.51 5.53
CA LEU A 143 -20.76 2.06 5.76
C LEU A 143 -21.35 2.64 7.05
N LYS A 144 -20.56 2.69 8.12
CA LYS A 144 -20.96 3.31 9.39
C LYS A 144 -21.20 4.81 9.26
N GLU A 145 -20.30 5.51 8.56
CA GLU A 145 -20.38 6.97 8.40
C GLU A 145 -21.62 7.37 7.58
N THR A 146 -21.88 6.62 6.51
CA THR A 146 -23.05 6.82 5.64
C THR A 146 -24.35 6.25 6.22
N ARG A 147 -24.30 5.52 7.34
CA ARG A 147 -25.44 4.81 7.98
C ARG A 147 -26.12 3.82 7.03
N THR A 148 -25.31 3.10 6.28
CA THR A 148 -25.75 2.15 5.27
C THR A 148 -25.22 0.75 5.58
N SER A 149 -26.03 -0.25 5.26
CA SER A 149 -25.64 -1.65 5.35
C SER A 149 -24.90 -2.12 4.10
N LYS A 150 -25.07 -1.40 2.99
CA LYS A 150 -24.44 -1.66 1.70
C LYS A 150 -24.41 -0.39 0.86
N ILE A 151 -23.31 -0.18 0.14
CA ILE A 151 -23.19 0.79 -0.96
C ILE A 151 -22.69 0.05 -2.19
N VAL A 152 -23.24 0.37 -3.36
CA VAL A 152 -22.75 -0.06 -4.67
C VAL A 152 -22.20 1.17 -5.39
N LEU A 153 -20.90 1.15 -5.64
CA LEU A 153 -20.20 2.20 -6.37
C LEU A 153 -20.18 1.89 -7.87
N ARG A 154 -20.10 2.96 -8.65
CA ARG A 154 -19.71 2.96 -10.05
C ARG A 154 -18.49 3.86 -10.20
N ALA A 155 -17.42 3.34 -10.77
CA ALA A 155 -16.24 4.13 -11.13
C ALA A 155 -16.25 4.38 -12.64
N LYS A 156 -16.04 5.64 -13.05
CA LYS A 156 -15.99 6.02 -14.46
C LYS A 156 -14.78 6.91 -14.74
N MET A 157 -14.15 6.71 -15.89
CA MET A 157 -13.17 7.62 -16.48
C MET A 157 -13.73 8.15 -17.80
N TRP A 158 -13.33 9.36 -18.19
CA TRP A 158 -13.76 9.95 -19.46
C TRP A 158 -12.65 9.88 -20.51
N GLU A 159 -13.05 9.57 -21.74
CA GLU A 159 -12.12 9.33 -22.85
C GLU A 159 -11.40 10.60 -23.31
N ASP A 160 -12.04 11.76 -23.19
CA ASP A 160 -11.44 13.05 -23.50
C ASP A 160 -10.36 13.44 -22.47
N GLU A 161 -10.60 13.20 -21.17
CA GLU A 161 -9.56 13.39 -20.14
C GLU A 161 -8.38 12.45 -20.36
N TYR A 162 -8.67 11.19 -20.70
CA TYR A 162 -7.66 10.19 -21.01
C TYR A 162 -6.82 10.61 -22.22
N SER A 163 -7.45 11.03 -23.31
CA SER A 163 -6.76 11.43 -24.55
C SER A 163 -5.90 12.67 -24.33
N ALA A 164 -6.44 13.69 -23.64
CA ALA A 164 -5.70 14.89 -23.29
C ALA A 164 -4.51 14.59 -22.37
N CYS A 165 -4.71 13.76 -21.35
CA CYS A 165 -3.63 13.33 -20.45
C CYS A 165 -2.52 12.59 -21.21
N LYS A 166 -2.87 11.74 -22.17
CA LYS A 166 -1.90 11.01 -22.99
C LYS A 166 -1.06 11.95 -23.85
N GLU A 167 -1.69 12.92 -24.52
CA GLU A 167 -0.99 13.94 -25.31
C GLU A 167 -0.04 14.79 -24.44
N GLU A 168 -0.47 15.14 -23.22
CA GLU A 168 0.35 15.89 -22.28
C GLU A 168 1.57 15.13 -21.80
N ILE A 169 1.42 13.84 -21.47
CA ILE A 169 2.55 12.99 -21.07
C ILE A 169 3.57 12.90 -22.22
N LEU A 170 3.11 12.74 -23.47
CA LEU A 170 3.98 12.61 -24.64
C LEU A 170 4.66 13.93 -25.03
N SER A 171 4.04 15.08 -24.76
CA SER A 171 4.58 16.40 -25.08
C SER A 171 5.43 17.01 -23.95
N ARG A 172 5.45 16.38 -22.77
CA ARG A 172 6.15 16.91 -21.61
C ARG A 172 7.68 16.79 -21.77
N PRO A 173 8.44 17.87 -21.55
CA PRO A 173 9.89 17.79 -21.53
C PRO A 173 10.40 16.99 -20.31
N PRO A 174 11.55 16.31 -20.40
CA PRO A 174 12.12 15.50 -19.32
C PRO A 174 12.79 16.38 -18.25
N THR A 175 12.06 17.33 -17.70
CA THR A 175 12.56 18.25 -16.68
C THR A 175 12.15 17.76 -15.29
N ARG A 176 13.12 17.66 -14.39
CA ARG A 176 12.88 17.33 -12.98
C ARG A 176 12.00 18.40 -12.33
N LEU A 177 10.99 17.94 -11.60
CA LEU A 177 10.09 18.79 -10.83
C LEU A 177 10.70 19.09 -9.46
N LYS A 178 10.46 20.30 -8.96
CA LYS A 178 10.87 20.68 -7.61
C LYS A 178 9.87 20.10 -6.61
N LEU A 179 10.35 19.36 -5.61
CA LEU A 179 9.49 18.70 -4.61
C LEU A 179 8.64 19.74 -3.86
N SER A 180 9.22 20.90 -3.56
CA SER A 180 8.56 22.05 -2.93
C SER A 180 7.30 22.57 -3.65
N GLN A 181 7.11 22.26 -4.94
CA GLN A 181 5.92 22.68 -5.70
C GLN A 181 4.74 21.71 -5.57
N TYR A 182 4.97 20.53 -4.97
CA TYR A 182 3.98 19.46 -4.88
C TYR A 182 3.81 19.06 -3.41
N GLU A 183 2.86 19.72 -2.74
CA GLU A 183 2.59 19.54 -1.31
C GLU A 183 2.34 18.07 -0.93
N ASN A 184 1.64 17.32 -1.78
CA ASN A 184 1.39 15.90 -1.57
C ASN A 184 2.69 15.08 -1.54
N ASP A 185 3.55 15.24 -2.55
CA ASP A 185 4.84 14.54 -2.62
C ASP A 185 5.73 14.92 -1.44
N LEU A 186 5.82 16.21 -1.10
CA LEU A 186 6.57 16.69 0.04
C LEU A 186 6.06 16.08 1.35
N ALA A 187 4.74 16.02 1.55
CA ALA A 187 4.14 15.39 2.71
C ALA A 187 4.46 13.88 2.79
N MET A 188 4.50 13.18 1.64
CA MET A 188 4.90 11.78 1.59
C MET A 188 6.37 11.60 1.98
N VAL A 189 7.29 12.39 1.41
CA VAL A 189 8.71 12.34 1.76
C VAL A 189 8.92 12.68 3.25
N GLN A 190 8.20 13.66 3.79
CA GLN A 190 8.24 13.99 5.22
C GLN A 190 7.72 12.84 6.10
N ARG A 191 6.64 12.17 5.69
CA ARG A 191 6.13 10.97 6.40
C ARG A 191 7.19 9.87 6.43
N VAL A 192 7.87 9.63 5.32
CA VAL A 192 8.98 8.67 5.24
C VAL A 192 10.13 9.07 6.18
N LYS A 193 10.56 10.34 6.15
CA LYS A 193 11.61 10.87 7.05
C LYS A 193 11.24 10.69 8.53
N ASN A 194 10.00 11.02 8.92
CA ASN A 194 9.55 10.88 10.30
C ASN A 194 9.59 9.43 10.79
N TYR A 195 9.22 8.47 9.94
CA TYR A 195 9.29 7.05 10.30
C TYR A 195 10.73 6.53 10.30
N GLN A 196 11.55 6.96 9.33
CA GLN A 196 12.97 6.61 9.24
C GLN A 196 13.73 7.04 10.51
N GLN A 197 13.42 8.19 11.10
CA GLN A 197 14.01 8.64 12.37
C GLN A 197 13.75 7.70 13.56
N ALA A 198 12.69 6.88 13.51
CA ALA A 198 12.37 5.88 14.53
C ALA A 198 12.93 4.47 14.20
N MET A 199 13.47 4.27 13.00
CA MET A 199 14.04 2.97 12.59
C MET A 199 15.27 2.55 13.40
N PRO A 200 16.21 3.44 13.80
CA PRO A 200 17.37 3.04 14.59
C PRO A 200 17.01 2.25 15.86
N ASP A 201 16.02 2.72 16.62
CA ASP A 201 15.54 2.02 17.83
C ASP A 201 14.93 0.64 17.49
N THR A 202 14.23 0.55 16.37
CA THR A 202 13.67 -0.72 15.89
C THR A 202 14.77 -1.68 15.44
N ILE A 203 15.84 -1.18 14.82
CA ILE A 203 17.00 -1.96 14.40
C ILE A 203 17.79 -2.48 15.61
N VAL A 204 17.94 -1.68 16.67
CA VAL A 204 18.55 -2.15 17.93
C VAL A 204 17.76 -3.33 18.48
N ARG A 205 16.43 -3.23 18.57
CA ARG A 205 15.58 -4.35 19.01
C ARG A 205 15.68 -5.56 18.09
N ALA A 206 15.75 -5.35 16.77
CA ALA A 206 15.94 -6.42 15.80
C ALA A 206 17.27 -7.16 16.02
N ARG A 207 18.34 -6.41 16.34
CA ARG A 207 19.65 -6.94 16.68
C ARG A 207 19.64 -7.71 18.00
N ASP A 208 18.90 -7.24 19.00
CA ASP A 208 18.74 -7.99 20.26
C ASP A 208 18.05 -9.34 20.02
N TYR A 209 17.01 -9.38 19.17
CA TYR A 209 16.37 -10.63 18.78
C TYR A 209 17.31 -11.58 18.01
N GLU A 210 18.10 -11.04 17.09
CA GLU A 210 19.06 -11.84 16.32
C GLU A 210 20.18 -12.39 17.21
N SER A 211 20.76 -11.56 18.08
CA SER A 211 21.81 -11.96 19.00
C SER A 211 21.31 -12.99 20.03
N ALA A 212 20.12 -12.78 20.59
CA ALA A 212 19.50 -13.76 21.49
C ALA A 212 19.19 -15.08 20.78
N PHE A 213 18.77 -15.04 19.52
CA PHE A 213 18.53 -16.24 18.72
C PHE A 213 19.84 -16.97 18.39
N GLU A 214 20.89 -16.25 18.00
CA GLU A 214 22.20 -16.80 17.73
C GLU A 214 22.78 -17.50 18.96
N HIS A 215 22.71 -16.85 20.13
CA HIS A 215 23.20 -17.42 21.39
C HIS A 215 22.50 -18.75 21.74
N ASN A 216 21.19 -18.83 21.47
CA ASN A 216 20.36 -20.00 21.78
C ASN A 216 20.20 -20.97 20.61
N LEU A 217 20.97 -20.81 19.52
CA LEU A 217 20.76 -21.56 18.28
C LEU A 217 20.86 -23.07 18.48
N GLY A 218 21.84 -23.54 19.27
CA GLY A 218 22.02 -24.96 19.56
C GLY A 218 20.81 -25.56 20.30
N GLU A 219 20.32 -24.86 21.32
CA GLU A 219 19.14 -25.29 22.09
C GLU A 219 17.87 -25.28 21.24
N PHE A 220 17.71 -24.24 20.40
CA PHE A 220 16.65 -24.16 19.41
C PHE A 220 16.68 -25.37 18.48
N MET A 221 17.82 -25.67 17.84
CA MET A 221 17.92 -26.81 16.93
C MET A 221 17.60 -28.14 17.62
N LEU A 222 18.06 -28.34 18.86
CA LEU A 222 17.73 -29.52 19.65
C LEU A 222 16.24 -29.61 19.98
N ALA A 223 15.63 -28.50 20.40
CA ALA A 223 14.20 -28.43 20.70
C ALA A 223 13.34 -28.75 19.46
N VAL A 224 13.73 -28.22 18.29
CA VAL A 224 13.08 -28.53 17.02
C VAL A 224 13.22 -30.01 16.66
N LYS A 225 14.43 -30.61 16.70
CA LYS A 225 14.59 -32.05 16.41
C LYS A 225 13.73 -32.93 17.31
N ARG A 226 13.65 -32.60 18.60
CA ARG A 226 12.85 -33.34 19.58
C ARG A 226 11.35 -33.22 19.35
N SER A 227 10.92 -32.18 18.63
CA SER A 227 9.53 -31.88 18.33
C SER A 227 9.05 -32.46 17.00
N LEU A 228 9.99 -32.82 16.12
CA LEU A 228 9.67 -33.36 14.80
C LEU A 228 9.61 -34.90 14.83
N PRO A 229 8.78 -35.51 13.96
CA PRO A 229 8.84 -36.94 13.70
C PRO A 229 10.24 -37.37 13.25
N GLN A 230 10.68 -38.57 13.62
CA GLN A 230 12.01 -39.09 13.25
C GLN A 230 12.22 -39.21 11.74
N SER A 231 11.15 -39.32 10.96
CA SER A 231 11.18 -39.40 9.50
C SER A 231 11.35 -38.04 8.81
N THR A 232 11.27 -36.92 9.54
CA THR A 232 11.32 -35.58 8.96
C THR A 232 12.77 -35.18 8.65
N ALA A 233 13.14 -35.27 7.37
CA ALA A 233 14.44 -34.83 6.87
C ALA A 233 14.42 -33.39 6.32
N VAL A 234 13.25 -32.88 5.94
CA VAL A 234 13.08 -31.57 5.30
C VAL A 234 11.85 -30.88 5.87
N LEU A 235 11.96 -29.58 6.15
CA LEU A 235 10.83 -28.71 6.44
C LEU A 235 10.58 -27.80 5.24
N ARG A 236 9.37 -27.83 4.71
CA ARG A 236 9.02 -27.09 3.49
C ARG A 236 8.54 -25.68 3.78
N SER A 237 7.89 -25.46 4.91
CA SER A 237 7.29 -24.15 5.24
C SER A 237 7.28 -23.82 6.72
N VAL A 238 7.14 -22.53 7.02
CA VAL A 238 6.95 -22.03 8.40
C VAL A 238 5.66 -22.59 9.01
N LYS A 239 4.62 -22.79 8.20
CA LYS A 239 3.34 -23.38 8.62
C LYS A 239 3.48 -24.85 9.03
N GLU A 240 4.24 -25.62 8.26
CA GLU A 240 4.58 -27.01 8.61
C GLU A 240 5.33 -27.06 9.94
N PHE A 241 6.36 -26.21 10.09
CA PHE A 241 7.10 -26.06 11.33
C PHE A 241 6.16 -25.74 12.50
N HIS A 242 5.34 -24.70 12.38
CA HIS A 242 4.41 -24.28 13.43
C HIS A 242 3.41 -25.38 13.81
N THR A 243 2.90 -26.11 12.82
CA THR A 243 1.98 -27.24 13.04
C THR A 243 2.65 -28.35 13.84
N ASN A 244 3.88 -28.73 13.48
CA ASN A 244 4.63 -29.76 14.20
C ASN A 244 4.94 -29.34 15.64
N ILE A 245 5.36 -28.10 15.87
CA ILE A 245 5.58 -27.56 17.22
C ILE A 245 4.29 -27.60 18.04
N ARG A 246 3.15 -27.20 17.45
CA ARG A 246 1.85 -27.24 18.13
C ARG A 246 1.46 -28.67 18.55
N VAL A 247 1.67 -29.64 17.67
CA VAL A 247 1.41 -31.06 17.98
C VAL A 247 2.34 -31.56 19.09
N ALA A 248 3.63 -31.24 19.00
CA ALA A 248 4.61 -31.63 20.02
C ALA A 248 4.29 -31.05 21.41
N ARG A 249 3.80 -29.80 21.48
CA ARG A 249 3.32 -29.16 22.72
C ARG A 249 2.12 -29.86 23.35
N GLY A 250 1.27 -30.49 22.53
CA GLY A 250 0.16 -31.30 23.02
C GLY A 250 0.63 -32.55 23.78
N VAL A 251 1.84 -33.04 23.49
CA VAL A 251 2.42 -34.26 24.07
C VAL A 251 3.42 -33.95 25.19
N LYS A 252 4.27 -32.93 25.02
CA LYS A 252 5.27 -32.48 26.01
C LYS A 252 5.02 -31.02 26.37
N LYS A 253 5.04 -30.70 27.67
CA LYS A 253 4.73 -29.34 28.16
C LYS A 253 5.96 -28.43 28.31
N THR A 254 7.18 -28.96 28.31
CA THR A 254 8.41 -28.20 28.62
C THR A 254 9.47 -28.32 27.52
N GLY A 255 10.43 -27.40 27.49
CA GLY A 255 11.55 -27.40 26.53
C GLY A 255 11.30 -26.67 25.20
N PHE A 256 10.27 -25.82 25.14
CA PHE A 256 9.92 -25.04 23.95
C PHE A 256 10.35 -23.57 24.02
N GLU A 257 10.97 -23.13 25.11
CA GLU A 257 11.36 -21.73 25.33
C GLU A 257 12.25 -21.17 24.19
N PRO A 258 13.30 -21.86 23.70
CA PRO A 258 14.06 -21.39 22.54
C PRO A 258 13.20 -21.25 21.26
N VAL A 259 12.20 -22.11 21.10
CA VAL A 259 11.26 -22.06 19.96
C VAL A 259 10.27 -20.90 20.13
N ASP A 260 9.83 -20.60 21.35
CA ASP A 260 8.99 -19.44 21.64
C ASP A 260 9.74 -18.14 21.35
N HIS A 261 11.00 -18.02 21.78
CA HIS A 261 11.84 -16.85 21.46
C HIS A 261 12.02 -16.67 19.94
N TYR A 262 12.28 -17.75 19.20
CA TYR A 262 12.33 -17.70 17.74
C TYR A 262 11.00 -17.22 17.13
N MET A 263 9.87 -17.79 17.56
CA MET A 263 8.55 -17.40 17.04
C MET A 263 8.21 -15.94 17.36
N GLN A 264 8.63 -15.44 18.53
CA GLN A 264 8.52 -14.02 18.88
C GLN A 264 9.37 -13.14 17.97
N ALA A 265 10.60 -13.54 17.64
CA ALA A 265 11.45 -12.82 16.69
C ALA A 265 10.80 -12.76 15.29
N ILE A 266 10.28 -13.88 14.78
CA ILE A 266 9.57 -13.93 13.49
C ILE A 266 8.34 -13.01 13.50
N GLU A 267 7.56 -13.01 14.57
CA GLU A 267 6.39 -12.15 14.70
C GLU A 267 6.76 -10.66 14.82
N PHE A 268 7.87 -10.36 15.50
CA PHE A 268 8.45 -9.02 15.53
C PHE A 268 8.79 -8.55 14.12
N PHE A 269 9.54 -9.33 13.34
CA PHE A 269 9.87 -8.95 11.96
C PHE A 269 8.63 -8.80 11.08
N ARG A 270 7.62 -9.67 11.20
CA ARG A 270 6.35 -9.50 10.46
C ARG A 270 5.70 -8.15 10.70
N LYS A 271 5.63 -7.72 11.96
CA LYS A 271 5.05 -6.43 12.34
C LYS A 271 5.88 -5.28 11.80
N VAL A 272 7.20 -5.33 12.00
CA VAL A 272 8.12 -4.29 11.51
C VAL A 272 8.03 -4.14 9.98
N PHE A 273 8.04 -5.24 9.21
CA PHE A 273 7.94 -5.14 7.75
C PHE A 273 6.56 -4.67 7.28
N ALA A 274 5.48 -4.95 8.02
CA ALA A 274 4.17 -4.37 7.73
C ALA A 274 4.13 -2.86 8.01
N GLU A 275 4.82 -2.40 9.06
CA GLU A 275 4.94 -0.98 9.39
C GLU A 275 5.85 -0.23 8.39
N VAL A 276 6.96 -0.85 7.96
CA VAL A 276 7.83 -0.35 6.87
C VAL A 276 7.05 -0.25 5.56
N GLU A 277 6.25 -1.27 5.23
CA GLU A 277 5.41 -1.24 4.03
C GLU A 277 4.42 -0.05 4.09
N ALA A 278 3.73 0.12 5.22
CA ALA A 278 2.72 1.16 5.40
C ALA A 278 3.28 2.59 5.50
N ASN A 279 4.47 2.78 6.08
CA ASN A 279 5.02 4.09 6.41
C ASN A 279 6.20 4.52 5.54
N ILE A 280 6.85 3.59 4.82
CA ILE A 280 7.92 3.88 3.87
C ILE A 280 7.46 3.55 2.45
N VAL A 281 7.18 2.26 2.16
CA VAL A 281 6.96 1.80 0.78
C VAL A 281 5.74 2.48 0.15
N PHE A 282 4.61 2.50 0.85
CA PHE A 282 3.37 3.08 0.34
C PHE A 282 3.46 4.59 0.09
N PRO A 283 3.97 5.42 1.03
CA PRO A 283 4.27 6.82 0.75
C PRO A 283 5.26 7.01 -0.41
N LEU A 284 6.34 6.22 -0.50
CA LEU A 284 7.29 6.34 -1.61
C LEU A 284 6.63 6.05 -2.97
N CYS A 285 5.67 5.12 -3.03
CA CYS A 285 4.89 4.87 -4.24
C CYS A 285 3.93 6.01 -4.60
N GLN A 286 3.67 6.97 -3.71
CA GLN A 286 2.92 8.19 -3.98
C GLN A 286 3.80 9.37 -4.42
N VAL A 287 5.13 9.26 -4.31
CA VAL A 287 6.04 10.29 -4.82
C VAL A 287 6.21 10.09 -6.32
N ARG A 288 5.91 11.13 -7.11
CA ARG A 288 6.04 11.15 -8.56
C ARG A 288 7.49 10.90 -8.98
N ALA A 289 7.70 10.06 -9.99
CA ALA A 289 9.02 9.76 -10.52
C ALA A 289 9.77 11.03 -10.98
N HIS A 290 9.05 12.04 -11.45
CA HIS A 290 9.61 13.29 -11.94
C HIS A 290 10.18 14.21 -10.83
N CYS A 291 9.84 13.97 -9.57
CA CYS A 291 10.46 14.66 -8.43
C CYS A 291 11.85 14.06 -8.12
N GLU A 292 12.16 12.91 -8.70
CA GLU A 292 13.28 12.05 -8.31
C GLU A 292 14.39 12.09 -9.36
N ASN A 293 15.62 11.92 -8.89
CA ASN A 293 16.73 11.58 -9.78
C ASN A 293 16.78 10.06 -10.03
N GLU A 294 17.62 9.61 -10.96
CA GLU A 294 17.77 8.18 -11.30
C GLU A 294 18.18 7.32 -10.09
N LYS A 295 19.09 7.84 -9.26
CA LYS A 295 19.54 7.17 -8.04
C LYS A 295 18.39 6.95 -7.05
N GLN A 296 17.56 7.96 -6.82
CA GLN A 296 16.38 7.90 -5.96
C GLN A 296 15.34 6.90 -6.49
N GLN A 297 15.11 6.85 -7.80
CA GLN A 297 14.21 5.85 -8.40
C GLN A 297 14.75 4.42 -8.19
N ASN A 298 16.06 4.22 -8.34
CA ASN A 298 16.72 2.94 -8.07
C ASN A 298 16.64 2.55 -6.59
N LEU A 299 16.88 3.48 -5.68
CA LEU A 299 16.75 3.27 -4.22
C LEU A 299 15.30 2.93 -3.83
N LYS A 300 14.32 3.69 -4.33
CA LYS A 300 12.89 3.40 -4.13
C LYS A 300 12.55 1.98 -4.56
N LYS A 301 13.02 1.57 -5.74
CA LYS A 301 12.81 0.22 -6.25
C LYS A 301 13.45 -0.82 -5.33
N ALA A 302 14.69 -0.62 -4.91
CA ALA A 302 15.39 -1.53 -3.99
C ALA A 302 14.67 -1.66 -2.63
N ILE A 303 14.19 -0.55 -2.06
CA ILE A 303 13.42 -0.54 -0.80
C ILE A 303 12.12 -1.35 -0.96
N LYS A 304 11.37 -1.09 -2.05
CA LYS A 304 10.11 -1.79 -2.35
C LYS A 304 10.35 -3.29 -2.53
N ASP A 305 11.33 -3.67 -3.36
CA ASP A 305 11.62 -5.07 -3.67
C ASP A 305 12.15 -5.81 -2.43
N GLY A 306 13.02 -5.20 -1.64
CA GLY A 306 13.54 -5.77 -0.39
C GLY A 306 12.47 -5.98 0.67
N CYS A 307 11.56 -5.01 0.83
CA CYS A 307 10.42 -5.14 1.76
C CYS A 307 9.46 -6.24 1.29
N ALA A 308 9.13 -6.30 0.00
CA ALA A 308 8.24 -7.31 -0.57
C ALA A 308 8.83 -8.73 -0.49
N GLU A 309 10.13 -8.88 -0.74
CA GLU A 309 10.87 -10.14 -0.58
C GLU A 309 10.76 -10.64 0.86
N MET A 310 11.09 -9.80 1.84
CA MET A 310 11.08 -10.22 3.23
C MET A 310 9.65 -10.50 3.74
N ALA A 311 8.68 -9.68 3.35
CA ALA A 311 7.27 -9.93 3.64
C ALA A 311 6.79 -11.27 3.04
N ALA A 312 7.30 -11.67 1.88
CA ALA A 312 7.00 -12.98 1.28
C ALA A 312 7.64 -14.14 2.06
N PHE A 313 8.90 -14.00 2.50
CA PHE A 313 9.59 -15.03 3.30
C PHE A 313 9.01 -15.21 4.70
N LEU A 314 8.43 -14.17 5.29
CA LEU A 314 7.82 -14.25 6.61
C LEU A 314 6.40 -14.87 6.59
N LYS A 315 5.79 -15.10 5.43
CA LYS A 315 4.46 -15.73 5.33
C LYS A 315 4.50 -17.17 5.86
N PRO A 316 3.42 -17.66 6.48
CA PRO A 316 3.35 -19.05 6.93
C PRO A 316 3.63 -20.07 5.81
N GLU A 317 3.18 -19.77 4.60
CA GLU A 317 3.33 -20.62 3.42
C GLU A 317 4.68 -20.48 2.69
N ALA A 318 5.60 -19.65 3.21
CA ALA A 318 6.89 -19.41 2.57
C ALA A 318 7.68 -20.72 2.40
N ASP A 319 8.28 -20.88 1.23
CA ASP A 319 9.13 -22.02 0.88
C ASP A 319 10.51 -21.86 1.52
N LEU A 320 10.75 -22.63 2.59
CA LEU A 320 12.01 -22.60 3.33
C LEU A 320 13.21 -23.04 2.49
N GLY A 321 13.00 -23.80 1.42
CA GLY A 321 14.08 -24.20 0.51
C GLY A 321 14.67 -23.05 -0.31
N LYS A 322 13.96 -21.92 -0.39
CA LYS A 322 14.39 -20.71 -1.13
C LYS A 322 15.02 -19.65 -0.23
N ILE A 323 14.98 -19.84 1.08
CA ILE A 323 15.44 -18.87 2.06
C ILE A 323 16.84 -19.28 2.50
N CYS A 324 17.84 -18.48 2.14
CA CYS A 324 19.24 -18.79 2.39
C CYS A 324 20.00 -17.54 2.82
N TYR A 325 20.59 -17.57 4.02
CA TYR A 325 21.51 -16.54 4.49
C TYR A 325 22.93 -17.10 4.57
N LYS A 326 23.78 -16.68 3.62
CA LYS A 326 25.11 -17.28 3.37
C LYS A 326 25.98 -17.35 4.62
N ASP A 327 25.97 -16.31 5.45
CA ASP A 327 26.81 -16.24 6.64
C ASP A 327 26.42 -17.26 7.72
N TRP A 328 25.22 -17.85 7.61
CA TRP A 328 24.71 -18.87 8.52
C TRP A 328 24.75 -20.29 7.93
N GLU A 329 25.23 -20.46 6.70
CA GLU A 329 25.31 -21.78 6.06
C GLU A 329 26.19 -22.76 6.87
N MET A 330 27.32 -22.27 7.38
CA MET A 330 28.29 -23.05 8.14
C MET A 330 27.83 -23.38 9.56
N LYS A 331 26.75 -22.75 10.04
CA LYS A 331 26.16 -23.03 11.37
C LYS A 331 25.32 -24.31 11.37
N VAL A 332 25.05 -24.91 10.21
CA VAL A 332 24.26 -26.13 10.07
C VAL A 332 25.07 -27.19 9.32
N LEU A 333 25.04 -28.42 9.83
CA LEU A 333 25.64 -29.56 9.14
C LEU A 333 24.93 -29.78 7.78
N LYS A 334 25.69 -30.08 6.72
CA LYS A 334 25.15 -30.31 5.36
C LYS A 334 23.92 -31.24 5.32
N ARG A 335 23.96 -32.34 6.09
CA ARG A 335 22.85 -33.32 6.17
C ARG A 335 21.58 -32.79 6.83
N GLU A 336 21.66 -31.68 7.56
CA GLU A 336 20.56 -31.06 8.31
C GLU A 336 20.10 -29.73 7.71
N GLN A 337 20.71 -29.30 6.59
CA GLN A 337 20.36 -28.05 5.92
C GLN A 337 18.89 -28.03 5.46
N GLY A 338 18.38 -29.14 4.93
CA GLY A 338 16.96 -29.25 4.55
C GLY A 338 15.98 -29.07 5.72
N LEU A 339 16.44 -29.28 6.96
CA LEU A 339 15.64 -29.14 8.16
C LEU A 339 15.72 -27.74 8.76
N PHE A 340 16.92 -27.15 8.79
CA PHE A 340 17.17 -25.92 9.56
C PHE A 340 17.46 -24.69 8.73
N TYR A 341 18.10 -24.81 7.57
CA TYR A 341 18.80 -23.67 6.98
C TYR A 341 17.84 -22.51 6.65
N GLY A 342 16.71 -22.81 6.01
CA GLY A 342 15.67 -21.82 5.75
C GLY A 342 15.06 -21.21 7.01
N LEU A 343 14.83 -22.01 8.06
CA LEU A 343 14.26 -21.51 9.32
C LEU A 343 15.19 -20.54 10.02
N ILE A 344 16.45 -20.92 10.18
CA ILE A 344 17.41 -20.13 10.94
C ILE A 344 17.86 -18.89 10.15
N SER A 345 17.72 -18.89 8.82
CA SER A 345 18.06 -17.76 7.97
C SER A 345 17.07 -16.59 8.11
N LEU A 346 15.82 -16.84 8.49
CA LEU A 346 14.77 -15.81 8.52
C LEU A 346 15.08 -14.62 9.46
N VAL A 347 15.64 -14.90 10.65
CA VAL A 347 15.96 -13.88 11.65
C VAL A 347 17.09 -12.95 11.19
N PRO A 348 18.29 -13.45 10.86
CA PRO A 348 19.38 -12.58 10.38
C PRO A 348 19.06 -11.90 9.05
N MET A 349 18.32 -12.56 8.13
CA MET A 349 17.85 -11.90 6.90
C MET A 349 16.90 -10.74 7.20
N GLY A 350 16.01 -10.89 8.19
CA GLY A 350 15.13 -9.82 8.62
C GLY A 350 15.90 -8.58 9.09
N LEU A 351 16.95 -8.77 9.89
CA LEU A 351 17.81 -7.69 10.37
C LEU A 351 18.61 -7.04 9.23
N ASP A 352 19.24 -7.85 8.38
CA ASP A 352 20.03 -7.36 7.23
C ASP A 352 19.17 -6.51 6.28
N ARG A 353 17.98 -7.02 5.94
CA ARG A 353 17.03 -6.31 5.07
C ARG A 353 16.49 -5.04 5.71
N LEU A 354 16.17 -5.07 7.00
CA LEU A 354 15.71 -3.88 7.72
C LEU A 354 16.79 -2.79 7.74
N THR A 355 18.03 -3.16 8.00
CA THR A 355 19.18 -2.24 8.01
C THR A 355 19.44 -1.66 6.62
N THR A 356 19.36 -2.50 5.58
CA THR A 356 19.50 -2.06 4.19
C THR A 356 18.41 -1.08 3.78
N ILE A 357 17.16 -1.33 4.19
CA ILE A 357 16.04 -0.43 3.91
C ILE A 357 16.24 0.91 4.60
N ASP A 358 16.69 0.93 5.86
CA ASP A 358 16.96 2.17 6.59
C ASP A 358 18.01 3.03 5.88
N VAL A 359 19.17 2.44 5.56
CA VAL A 359 20.26 3.14 4.84
C VAL A 359 19.79 3.66 3.49
N ASN A 360 19.10 2.84 2.69
CA ASN A 360 18.59 3.26 1.40
C ASN A 360 17.53 4.37 1.52
N THR A 361 16.74 4.36 2.60
CA THR A 361 15.71 5.37 2.85
C THR A 361 16.35 6.70 3.24
N ASP A 362 17.35 6.68 4.12
CA ASP A 362 18.14 7.85 4.49
C ASP A 362 18.80 8.47 3.25
N GLU A 363 19.50 7.66 2.46
CA GLU A 363 20.15 8.11 1.22
C GLU A 363 19.14 8.67 0.20
N TYR A 364 17.97 8.05 0.09
CA TYR A 364 16.89 8.54 -0.77
C TYR A 364 16.39 9.94 -0.35
N ILE A 365 16.25 10.17 0.96
CA ILE A 365 15.78 11.45 1.51
C ILE A 365 16.84 12.54 1.35
N MET A 366 18.11 12.23 1.64
CA MET A 366 19.21 13.19 1.61
C MET A 366 19.42 13.84 0.24
N ASP A 367 19.05 13.15 -0.85
CA ASP A 367 19.13 13.66 -2.22
C ASP A 367 18.07 14.75 -2.54
N PHE A 368 17.12 15.02 -1.62
CA PHE A 368 16.21 16.17 -1.71
C PHE A 368 16.77 17.38 -0.95
N VAL A 369 17.01 18.48 -1.67
CA VAL A 369 17.50 19.74 -1.09
C VAL A 369 16.52 20.30 -0.05
N GLU A 370 15.23 20.13 -0.28
CA GLU A 370 14.15 20.54 0.62
C GLU A 370 14.15 19.81 1.97
N MET A 371 14.81 18.65 2.06
CA MET A 371 14.84 17.82 3.28
C MET A 371 16.10 18.02 4.12
N ALA A 372 17.07 18.79 3.61
CA ALA A 372 18.33 19.14 4.30
C ALA A 372 18.19 20.34 5.26
N GLN A 373 17.00 20.96 5.30
CA GLN A 373 16.57 21.95 6.29
C GLN A 373 15.83 21.24 7.42
#